data_AF-A0A016E7Y0-F1
#
_entry.id   AF-A0A016E7Y0-F1
#
_cell.length_a   1.000
_cell.length_b   1.000
_cell.length_c   1.000
_cell.angle_alpha   90.00
_cell.angle_beta   90.00
_cell.angle_gamma   90.00
#
_symmetry.space_group_name_H-M   'P 1'
#
loop_
_entity.id
_entity.type
_entity.pdbx_description
1 polymer ?
#
loop_
_entity_poly.entity_id
_entity_poly.type
_entity_poly.pdbx_seq_one_letter_code
_entity_poly.pdbx_strand_id
1 'polypeptide(L)'
;MIELAQHIEVLLLENDCVIVPGFGGFIAHYAPAMRVAEENLFFPPTRTIGFNPQLTLNDGVLVQSYMAVYDTNFSDATKMVEKEVAELISALHEDGKTDLPNIGEIRYTIHNTYEFVPYDNKITTPYLYGLDSFEMKELSALRRPEKEQILPTVLKKKTSYEFRANWAFLRNAVAMIAAVALFFFMSTPVENTYIEKGNYARLLPTDLFEKIEKQSVAMTPVMLKSVDAIPQTKPATAKKKSSTVRKASVVKPVAVKEVKVNQPEKTMKATETKVVEKTFPYHIIIASVANTKDAEAMAGELKAKGYTGARVLTGDGKIRVSIMSCADREDANRQLLKLRENEAYKNAWMLAK
;
A
#
# COMPACT_ATOMS: atom_id res chain seq x y z
N MET A 1 -24.02 -47.10 3.12
CA MET A 1 -23.10 -45.97 2.84
C MET A 1 -23.22 -45.35 1.43
N ILE A 2 -23.09 -46.14 0.34
CA ILE A 2 -23.14 -45.57 -1.03
C ILE A 2 -24.50 -44.92 -1.32
N GLU A 3 -25.60 -45.50 -0.83
CA GLU A 3 -26.96 -44.98 -1.05
C GLU A 3 -27.17 -43.60 -0.40
N LEU A 4 -26.76 -43.43 0.87
CA LEU A 4 -26.86 -42.14 1.56
C LEU A 4 -26.10 -41.03 0.82
N ALA A 5 -24.88 -41.33 0.36
CA ALA A 5 -24.07 -40.36 -0.39
C ALA A 5 -24.75 -39.96 -1.72
N GLN A 6 -25.37 -40.91 -2.43
CA GLN A 6 -26.10 -40.61 -3.67
C GLN A 6 -27.31 -39.69 -3.45
N HIS A 7 -28.08 -39.94 -2.38
CA HIS A 7 -29.20 -39.05 -2.03
C HIS A 7 -28.71 -37.63 -1.70
N ILE A 8 -27.64 -37.51 -0.92
CA ILE A 8 -27.05 -36.21 -0.58
C ILE A 8 -26.53 -35.51 -1.83
N GLU A 9 -25.84 -36.23 -2.73
CA GLU A 9 -25.33 -35.70 -4.00
C GLU A 9 -26.46 -35.10 -4.83
N VAL A 10 -27.52 -35.87 -5.10
CA VAL A 10 -28.68 -35.42 -5.89
C VAL A 10 -29.35 -34.21 -5.25
N LEU A 11 -29.55 -34.24 -3.93
CA LEU A 11 -30.18 -33.14 -3.21
C LEU A 11 -29.35 -31.85 -3.24
N LEU A 12 -28.03 -31.96 -3.15
CA LEU A 12 -27.11 -30.82 -3.25
C LEU A 12 -27.06 -30.21 -4.65
N LEU A 13 -27.51 -30.90 -5.71
CA LEU A 13 -27.64 -30.31 -7.05
C LEU A 13 -28.72 -29.22 -7.10
N GLU A 14 -29.76 -29.32 -6.27
CA GLU A 14 -30.91 -28.40 -6.28
C GLU A 14 -30.97 -27.52 -5.03
N ASN A 15 -30.49 -28.01 -3.89
CA ASN A 15 -30.64 -27.36 -2.58
C ASN A 15 -29.30 -26.88 -2.02
N ASP A 16 -29.30 -25.74 -1.33
CA ASP A 16 -28.11 -25.15 -0.68
C ASP A 16 -27.77 -25.77 0.67
N CYS A 17 -28.72 -26.45 1.30
CA CYS A 17 -28.54 -27.09 2.58
C CYS A 17 -29.23 -28.45 2.58
N VAL A 18 -28.52 -29.49 3.01
CA VAL A 18 -29.07 -30.83 3.21
C VAL A 18 -28.68 -31.29 4.59
N ILE A 19 -29.67 -31.49 5.46
CA ILE A 19 -29.44 -31.90 6.84
C ILE A 19 -29.56 -33.42 6.96
N VAL A 20 -28.52 -34.03 7.53
CA VAL A 20 -28.46 -35.45 7.86
C VAL A 20 -28.80 -35.62 9.35
N PRO A 21 -29.94 -36.25 9.69
CA PRO A 21 -30.37 -36.44 11.07
C PRO A 21 -29.30 -37.08 11.95
N GLY A 22 -28.98 -36.44 13.07
CA GLY A 22 -28.01 -36.98 14.05
C GLY A 22 -26.54 -36.93 13.62
N PHE A 23 -26.22 -36.40 12.44
CA PHE A 23 -24.85 -36.33 11.93
C PHE A 23 -24.38 -34.89 11.69
N GLY A 24 -25.18 -34.08 11.00
CA GLY A 24 -24.83 -32.70 10.65
C GLY A 24 -25.48 -32.26 9.34
N GLY A 25 -25.12 -31.06 8.86
CA GLY A 25 -25.63 -30.51 7.62
C GLY A 25 -24.54 -30.25 6.58
N PHE A 26 -24.80 -30.63 5.34
CA PHE A 26 -24.00 -30.21 4.18
C PHE A 26 -24.53 -28.90 3.65
N ILE A 27 -23.65 -27.92 3.51
CA ILE A 27 -23.98 -26.57 3.06
C ILE A 27 -23.19 -26.28 1.79
N ALA A 28 -23.88 -25.87 0.76
CA ALA A 28 -23.27 -25.44 -0.48
C ALA A 28 -23.15 -23.90 -0.48
N HIS A 29 -21.92 -23.41 -0.61
CA HIS A 29 -21.60 -22.00 -0.68
C HIS A 29 -21.37 -21.58 -2.13
N TYR A 30 -22.16 -20.61 -2.59
CA TYR A 30 -21.98 -20.01 -3.90
C TYR A 30 -20.83 -18.98 -3.86
N ALA A 31 -19.83 -19.19 -4.70
CA ALA A 31 -18.75 -18.24 -4.97
C ALA A 31 -19.02 -17.56 -6.33
N PRO A 32 -19.20 -16.23 -6.36
CA PRO A 32 -19.46 -15.52 -7.60
C PRO A 32 -18.23 -15.52 -8.52
N ALA A 33 -18.47 -15.31 -9.82
CA ALA A 33 -17.43 -15.16 -10.81
C ALA A 33 -16.45 -14.03 -10.42
N MET A 34 -15.16 -14.29 -10.55
CA MET A 34 -14.11 -13.35 -10.13
C MET A 34 -13.10 -13.14 -11.25
N ARG A 35 -12.71 -11.88 -11.47
CA ARG A 35 -11.58 -11.53 -12.35
C ARG A 35 -10.32 -11.37 -11.51
N VAL A 36 -9.26 -12.07 -11.91
CA VAL A 36 -7.90 -11.81 -11.44
C VAL A 36 -7.24 -10.86 -12.44
N ALA A 37 -7.07 -9.60 -12.03
CA ALA A 37 -6.61 -8.53 -12.92
C ALA A 37 -5.16 -8.73 -13.40
N GLU A 38 -4.32 -9.36 -12.58
CA GLU A 38 -2.90 -9.61 -12.87
C GLU A 38 -2.72 -10.52 -14.08
N GLU A 39 -3.57 -11.54 -14.22
CA GLU A 39 -3.51 -12.54 -15.28
C GLU A 39 -4.56 -12.32 -16.37
N ASN A 40 -5.45 -11.32 -16.22
CA ASN A 40 -6.64 -11.15 -17.06
C ASN A 40 -7.51 -12.41 -17.15
N LEU A 41 -7.46 -13.23 -16.10
CA LEU A 41 -8.15 -14.50 -15.99
C LEU A 41 -9.50 -14.28 -15.30
N PHE A 42 -10.55 -14.83 -15.89
CA PHE A 42 -11.89 -14.82 -15.37
C PHE A 42 -12.23 -16.22 -14.87
N PHE A 43 -12.49 -16.34 -13.58
CA PHE A 43 -12.98 -17.56 -12.98
C PHE A 43 -14.50 -17.62 -13.08
N PRO A 44 -15.06 -18.78 -13.45
CA PRO A 44 -16.50 -18.98 -13.46
C PRO A 44 -17.04 -18.91 -12.03
N PRO A 45 -18.35 -18.67 -11.86
CA PRO A 45 -18.99 -18.87 -10.58
C PRO A 45 -18.91 -20.35 -10.20
N THR A 46 -18.51 -20.63 -8.97
CA THR A 46 -18.36 -21.99 -8.45
C THR A 46 -19.23 -22.19 -7.23
N ARG A 47 -19.44 -23.46 -6.86
CA ARG A 47 -20.17 -23.81 -5.65
C ARG A 47 -19.36 -24.82 -4.87
N THR A 48 -18.98 -24.48 -3.66
CA THR A 48 -18.17 -25.32 -2.78
C THR A 48 -19.04 -25.90 -1.68
N ILE A 49 -18.72 -27.09 -1.20
CA ILE A 49 -19.48 -27.75 -0.14
C ILE A 49 -18.69 -27.66 1.16
N GLY A 50 -19.40 -27.32 2.22
CA GLY A 50 -18.93 -27.42 3.60
C GLY A 50 -19.81 -28.36 4.39
N PHE A 51 -19.30 -28.82 5.53
CA PHE A 51 -20.05 -29.63 6.48
C PHE A 51 -20.06 -28.94 7.83
N ASN A 52 -21.24 -28.91 8.47
CA ASN A 52 -21.41 -28.40 9.81
C ASN A 52 -22.07 -29.45 10.71
N PRO A 53 -21.34 -30.02 11.70
CA PRO A 53 -21.88 -31.04 12.59
C PRO A 53 -22.94 -30.50 13.58
N GLN A 54 -23.03 -29.18 13.77
CA GLN A 54 -24.00 -28.58 14.70
C GLN A 54 -25.41 -28.47 14.10
N LEU A 55 -25.56 -28.62 12.79
CA LEU A 55 -26.86 -28.59 12.12
C LEU A 55 -27.54 -29.96 12.24
N THR A 56 -28.31 -30.16 13.30
CA THR A 56 -29.03 -31.41 13.59
C THR A 56 -30.54 -31.29 13.43
N LEU A 57 -31.06 -30.10 13.11
CA LEU A 57 -32.49 -29.87 12.95
C LEU A 57 -32.96 -30.41 11.59
N ASN A 58 -33.72 -31.50 11.60
CA ASN A 58 -34.19 -32.14 10.38
C ASN A 58 -35.15 -31.23 9.58
N ASP A 59 -34.73 -30.82 8.40
CA ASP A 59 -35.55 -30.11 7.40
C ASP A 59 -36.48 -31.06 6.61
N GLY A 60 -36.25 -32.37 6.73
CA GLY A 60 -37.03 -33.42 6.07
C GLY A 60 -36.70 -33.59 4.59
N VAL A 61 -35.77 -32.82 4.02
CA VAL A 61 -35.42 -32.87 2.59
C VAL A 61 -34.80 -34.23 2.24
N LEU A 62 -33.89 -34.71 3.08
CA LEU A 62 -33.29 -36.03 2.92
C LEU A 62 -34.33 -37.15 3.03
N VAL A 63 -35.21 -37.06 4.04
CA VAL A 63 -36.26 -38.06 4.28
C VAL A 63 -37.25 -38.11 3.10
N GLN A 64 -37.62 -36.96 2.54
CA GLN A 64 -38.48 -36.88 1.35
C GLN A 64 -37.84 -37.55 0.13
N SER A 65 -36.52 -37.40 -0.06
CA SER A 65 -35.79 -38.09 -1.13
C SER A 65 -35.90 -39.62 -0.99
N TYR A 66 -35.73 -40.15 0.22
CA TYR A 66 -35.93 -41.57 0.50
C TYR A 66 -37.37 -42.02 0.27
N MET A 67 -38.37 -41.23 0.69
CA MET A 67 -39.78 -41.55 0.43
C MET A 67 -40.06 -41.65 -1.08
N ALA A 68 -39.51 -40.74 -1.88
CA ALA A 68 -39.72 -40.71 -3.33
C ALA A 68 -39.07 -41.91 -4.04
N VAL A 69 -37.90 -42.37 -3.58
CA VAL A 69 -37.17 -43.49 -4.21
C VAL A 69 -37.69 -44.85 -3.76
N TYR A 70 -38.00 -45.02 -2.47
CA TYR A 70 -38.40 -46.31 -1.88
C TYR A 70 -39.91 -46.48 -1.72
N ASP A 71 -40.72 -45.51 -2.15
CA ASP A 71 -42.19 -45.50 -2.04
C ASP A 71 -42.69 -45.87 -0.64
N THR A 72 -42.18 -45.16 0.36
CA THR A 72 -42.44 -45.45 1.78
C THR A 72 -43.00 -44.24 2.52
N ASN A 73 -43.51 -44.47 3.73
CA ASN A 73 -44.00 -43.39 4.59
C ASN A 73 -42.85 -42.67 5.30
N PHE A 74 -43.13 -41.47 5.82
CA PHE A 74 -42.14 -40.64 6.50
C PHE A 74 -41.46 -41.35 7.69
N SER A 75 -42.21 -42.12 8.48
CA SER A 75 -41.67 -42.81 9.66
C SER A 75 -40.68 -43.90 9.25
N ASP A 76 -41.01 -44.67 8.22
CA ASP A 76 -40.16 -45.76 7.75
C ASP A 76 -38.94 -45.24 6.98
N ALA A 77 -39.09 -44.18 6.17
CA ALA A 77 -37.96 -43.47 5.56
C ALA A 77 -37.00 -42.91 6.61
N THR A 78 -37.54 -42.33 7.70
CA THR A 78 -36.69 -41.81 8.80
C THR A 78 -35.86 -42.92 9.43
N LYS A 79 -36.45 -44.10 9.69
CA LYS A 79 -35.72 -45.25 10.23
C LYS A 79 -34.63 -45.75 9.26
N MET A 80 -34.90 -45.73 7.95
CA MET A 80 -33.92 -46.11 6.93
C MET A 80 -32.71 -45.16 6.96
N VAL A 81 -32.97 -43.85 7.01
CA VAL A 81 -31.92 -42.82 7.12
C VAL A 81 -31.13 -42.96 8.42
N GLU A 82 -31.81 -43.10 9.57
CA GLU A 82 -31.15 -43.27 10.87
C GLU A 82 -30.25 -44.51 10.90
N LYS A 83 -30.68 -45.62 10.27
CA LYS A 83 -29.88 -46.83 10.14
C LYS A 83 -28.60 -46.58 9.33
N GLU A 84 -28.72 -45.98 8.15
CA GLU A 84 -27.56 -45.66 7.28
C GLU A 84 -26.58 -44.69 7.96
N VAL A 85 -27.11 -43.70 8.69
CA VAL A 85 -26.29 -42.74 9.44
C VAL A 85 -25.58 -43.42 10.61
N ALA A 86 -26.23 -44.35 11.31
CA ALA A 86 -25.59 -45.12 12.38
C ALA A 86 -24.44 -46.00 11.84
N GLU A 87 -24.63 -46.62 10.66
CA GLU A 87 -23.57 -47.36 9.97
C GLU A 87 -22.40 -46.43 9.58
N LEU A 88 -22.68 -45.24 9.06
CA LEU A 88 -21.67 -44.22 8.73
C LEU A 88 -20.86 -43.78 9.96
N ILE A 89 -21.53 -43.48 11.07
CA ILE A 89 -20.87 -43.06 12.31
C ILE A 89 -20.00 -44.21 12.86
N SER A 90 -20.47 -45.45 12.76
CA SER A 90 -19.71 -46.63 13.19
C SER A 90 -18.44 -46.78 12.35
N ALA A 91 -18.54 -46.65 11.02
CA ALA A 91 -17.39 -46.68 10.12
C ALA A 91 -16.39 -45.55 10.40
N LEU A 92 -16.87 -44.33 10.68
CA LEU A 92 -16.02 -43.20 11.06
C LEU A 92 -15.26 -43.44 12.38
N HIS A 93 -15.88 -44.12 13.34
CA HIS A 93 -15.22 -44.45 14.61
C HIS A 93 -14.21 -45.61 14.48
N GLU A 94 -14.46 -46.57 13.60
CA GLU A 94 -13.56 -47.71 13.37
C GLU A 94 -12.36 -47.34 12.49
N ASP A 95 -12.61 -46.71 11.33
CA ASP A 95 -11.59 -46.42 10.32
C ASP A 95 -10.97 -45.02 10.48
N GLY A 96 -11.60 -44.13 11.26
CA GLY A 96 -11.18 -42.73 11.46
C GLY A 96 -11.42 -41.81 10.25
N LYS A 97 -11.88 -42.35 9.13
CA LYS A 97 -12.21 -41.62 7.91
C LYS A 97 -13.26 -42.34 7.09
N THR A 98 -14.05 -41.58 6.34
CA THR A 98 -15.04 -42.13 5.42
C THR A 98 -15.13 -41.27 4.17
N ASP A 99 -15.16 -41.93 3.03
CA ASP A 99 -15.35 -41.31 1.73
C ASP A 99 -16.84 -41.23 1.38
N LEU A 100 -17.30 -40.03 1.00
CA LEU A 100 -18.61 -39.79 0.40
C LEU A 100 -18.41 -39.51 -1.09
N PRO A 101 -18.74 -40.46 -1.98
CA PRO A 101 -18.60 -40.31 -3.42
C PRO A 101 -19.16 -38.99 -3.92
N ASN A 102 -18.40 -38.30 -4.78
CA ASN A 102 -18.72 -37.02 -5.41
C ASN A 102 -18.93 -35.82 -4.47
N ILE A 103 -18.97 -36.02 -3.15
CA ILE A 103 -19.15 -34.98 -2.14
C ILE A 103 -17.81 -34.60 -1.50
N GLY A 104 -17.11 -35.58 -0.90
CA GLY A 104 -15.85 -35.35 -0.20
C GLY A 104 -15.52 -36.41 0.84
N GLU A 105 -14.42 -36.21 1.56
CA GLU A 105 -13.95 -37.08 2.63
C GLU A 105 -14.28 -36.48 4.00
N ILE A 106 -14.85 -37.28 4.90
CA ILE A 106 -15.04 -36.91 6.30
C ILE A 106 -14.00 -37.63 7.14
N ARG A 107 -13.34 -36.90 8.03
CA ARG A 107 -12.33 -37.40 8.96
C ARG A 107 -12.80 -37.21 10.38
N TYR A 108 -12.59 -38.22 11.19
CA TYR A 108 -12.87 -38.18 12.62
C TYR A 108 -11.59 -37.80 13.37
N THR A 109 -11.56 -36.59 13.92
CA THR A 109 -10.40 -36.08 14.64
C THR A 109 -10.36 -36.62 16.07
N ILE A 110 -9.16 -36.67 16.66
CA ILE A 110 -8.92 -37.04 18.08
C ILE A 110 -9.71 -36.21 19.11
N HIS A 111 -10.26 -35.06 18.70
CA HIS A 111 -11.07 -34.17 19.52
C HIS A 111 -12.58 -34.46 19.42
N ASN A 112 -12.97 -35.67 18.96
CA ASN A 112 -14.35 -36.05 18.73
C ASN A 112 -15.11 -35.07 17.82
N THR A 113 -14.42 -34.51 16.84
CA THR A 113 -14.97 -33.54 15.87
C THR A 113 -14.81 -34.09 14.46
N TYR A 114 -15.75 -33.76 13.58
CA TYR A 114 -15.70 -34.12 12.17
C TYR A 114 -15.06 -33.01 11.36
N GLU A 115 -14.03 -33.36 10.59
CA GLU A 115 -13.42 -32.48 9.58
C GLU A 115 -13.84 -32.96 8.19
N PHE A 116 -14.26 -32.04 7.33
CA PHE A 116 -14.71 -32.36 5.98
C PHE A 116 -13.79 -31.73 4.94
N VAL A 117 -13.37 -32.55 3.98
CA VAL A 117 -12.57 -32.12 2.82
C VAL A 117 -13.41 -32.37 1.57
N PRO A 118 -13.95 -31.32 0.92
CA PRO A 118 -14.71 -31.48 -0.30
C PRO A 118 -13.81 -32.01 -1.43
N TYR A 119 -14.37 -32.81 -2.32
CA TYR A 119 -13.66 -33.18 -3.54
C TYR A 119 -13.75 -32.05 -4.56
N ASP A 120 -12.59 -31.52 -4.94
CA ASP A 120 -12.48 -30.59 -6.06
C ASP A 120 -13.09 -31.25 -7.31
N ASN A 121 -14.08 -30.57 -7.89
CA ASN A 121 -14.57 -30.74 -9.26
C ASN A 121 -15.67 -31.78 -9.58
N LYS A 122 -16.65 -32.07 -8.71
CA LYS A 122 -17.72 -33.01 -9.14
C LYS A 122 -19.18 -32.64 -8.90
N ILE A 123 -19.53 -31.78 -7.96
CA ILE A 123 -20.93 -31.34 -7.84
C ILE A 123 -21.12 -30.11 -8.74
N THR A 124 -21.27 -30.40 -10.03
CA THR A 124 -21.66 -29.37 -11.00
C THR A 124 -23.14 -29.12 -10.79
N THR A 125 -23.45 -28.03 -10.10
CA THR A 125 -24.82 -27.55 -10.07
C THR A 125 -25.26 -27.36 -11.54
N PRO A 126 -26.41 -27.91 -11.99
CA PRO A 126 -26.71 -28.00 -13.42
C PRO A 126 -26.62 -26.68 -14.17
N TYR A 127 -26.95 -25.56 -13.52
CA TYR A 127 -26.88 -24.21 -14.11
C TYR A 127 -25.45 -23.62 -14.20
N LEU A 128 -24.47 -24.20 -13.51
CA LEU A 128 -23.05 -23.82 -13.57
C LEU A 128 -22.24 -24.75 -14.50
N TYR A 129 -22.87 -25.80 -15.01
CA TYR A 129 -22.22 -26.77 -15.87
C TYR A 129 -21.71 -26.14 -17.17
N GLY A 130 -20.47 -26.47 -17.53
CA GLY A 130 -19.83 -25.99 -18.75
C GLY A 130 -19.25 -24.58 -18.67
N LEU A 131 -19.29 -23.93 -17.51
CA LEU A 131 -18.58 -22.66 -17.28
C LEU A 131 -17.12 -22.96 -16.97
N ASP A 132 -16.22 -22.48 -17.82
CA ASP A 132 -14.76 -22.62 -17.65
C ASP A 132 -14.12 -21.24 -17.45
N SER A 133 -12.92 -21.26 -16.88
CA SER A 133 -12.07 -20.10 -16.80
C SER A 133 -11.60 -19.68 -18.19
N PHE A 134 -11.52 -18.37 -18.43
CA PHE A 134 -11.03 -17.84 -19.70
C PHE A 134 -10.25 -16.55 -19.51
N GLU A 135 -9.35 -16.28 -20.45
CA GLU A 135 -8.58 -15.05 -20.50
C GLU A 135 -9.23 -14.04 -21.45
N MET A 136 -9.28 -12.76 -21.04
CA MET A 136 -9.78 -11.69 -21.91
C MET A 136 -8.87 -10.47 -21.88
N LYS A 137 -8.47 -10.00 -23.06
CA LYS A 137 -7.63 -8.81 -23.20
C LYS A 137 -8.40 -7.54 -22.87
N GLU A 138 -7.74 -6.61 -22.18
CA GLU A 138 -8.34 -5.30 -21.89
C GLU A 138 -8.57 -4.47 -23.16
N LEU A 139 -9.64 -3.69 -23.16
CA LEU A 139 -9.98 -2.79 -24.27
C LEU A 139 -8.93 -1.70 -24.47
N SER A 140 -8.22 -1.30 -23.41
CA SER A 140 -7.06 -0.39 -23.45
C SER A 140 -5.95 -0.91 -24.35
N ALA A 141 -5.67 -2.23 -24.30
CA ALA A 141 -4.68 -2.89 -25.15
C ALA A 141 -5.16 -3.04 -26.61
N LEU A 142 -6.48 -3.11 -26.82
CA LEU A 142 -7.08 -3.24 -28.15
C LEU A 142 -7.32 -1.91 -28.84
N ARG A 143 -7.50 -0.82 -28.08
CA ARG A 143 -7.29 0.53 -28.58
C ARG A 143 -5.82 0.64 -28.94
N ARG A 144 -5.49 0.23 -30.18
CA ARG A 144 -4.45 0.94 -30.92
C ARG A 144 -4.72 2.42 -30.64
N PRO A 145 -3.69 3.24 -30.32
CA PRO A 145 -3.90 4.66 -30.53
C PRO A 145 -4.48 4.71 -31.94
N GLU A 146 -5.73 5.16 -32.06
CA GLU A 146 -6.20 5.73 -33.30
C GLU A 146 -5.00 6.58 -33.65
N LYS A 147 -4.25 6.16 -34.70
CA LYS A 147 -3.18 6.98 -35.26
C LYS A 147 -3.86 8.32 -35.23
N GLU A 148 -3.40 9.22 -34.35
CA GLU A 148 -3.86 10.60 -34.35
C GLU A 148 -3.92 10.85 -35.83
N GLN A 149 -5.13 11.07 -36.36
CA GLN A 149 -5.21 11.51 -37.73
C GLN A 149 -4.26 12.66 -37.68
N ILE A 150 -3.10 12.45 -38.28
CA ILE A 150 -2.05 13.43 -38.30
C ILE A 150 -2.72 14.39 -39.24
N LEU A 151 -3.58 15.28 -38.70
CA LEU A 151 -3.82 16.59 -39.23
C LEU A 151 -2.43 16.97 -39.62
N PRO A 152 -2.12 16.96 -40.93
CA PRO A 152 -0.76 16.83 -41.40
C PRO A 152 0.01 17.85 -40.59
N THR A 153 0.81 17.36 -39.62
CA THR A 153 1.66 18.21 -38.82
C THR A 153 2.44 18.86 -39.91
N VAL A 154 2.15 20.13 -40.16
CA VAL A 154 2.71 20.87 -41.27
C VAL A 154 4.18 20.62 -41.07
N LEU A 155 4.74 19.74 -41.90
CA LEU A 155 6.15 19.47 -41.94
C LEU A 155 6.67 20.87 -42.13
N LYS A 156 7.29 21.44 -41.09
CA LYS A 156 8.05 22.66 -41.24
C LYS A 156 9.12 22.26 -42.22
N LYS A 157 8.81 22.44 -43.50
CA LYS A 157 9.72 22.33 -44.61
C LYS A 157 10.88 23.17 -44.15
N LYS A 158 12.01 22.53 -43.86
CA LYS A 158 13.26 23.27 -43.67
C LYS A 158 13.32 24.19 -44.87
N THR A 159 13.19 25.48 -44.63
CA THR A 159 13.37 26.47 -45.67
C THR A 159 14.81 26.31 -46.10
N SER A 160 15.04 25.57 -47.17
CA SER A 160 16.26 25.67 -47.94
C SER A 160 16.30 27.13 -48.37
N TYR A 161 17.08 27.94 -47.65
CA TYR A 161 17.45 29.26 -48.12
C TYR A 161 18.27 29.00 -49.39
N GLU A 162 17.64 29.14 -50.54
CA GLU A 162 18.36 29.29 -51.80
C GLU A 162 19.04 30.66 -51.72
N PHE A 163 20.26 30.68 -51.16
CA PHE A 163 21.14 31.82 -51.24
C PHE A 163 21.50 32.01 -52.71
N ARG A 164 20.72 32.84 -53.42
CA ARG A 164 21.12 33.39 -54.70
C ARG A 164 22.16 34.47 -54.44
N ALA A 165 23.37 34.04 -54.10
CA ALA A 165 24.51 34.92 -53.96
C ALA A 165 24.87 35.50 -55.33
N ASN A 166 24.96 36.83 -55.40
CA ASN A 166 25.31 37.50 -56.64
C ASN A 166 26.81 37.30 -56.89
N TRP A 167 27.19 36.40 -57.80
CA TRP A 167 28.58 35.99 -58.04
C TRP A 167 29.50 37.17 -58.38
N ALA A 168 28.94 38.25 -58.95
CA ALA A 168 29.66 39.50 -59.18
C ALA A 168 30.22 40.12 -57.88
N PHE A 169 29.46 40.10 -56.78
CA PHE A 169 29.92 40.61 -55.48
C PHE A 169 31.04 39.74 -54.90
N LEU A 170 30.93 38.43 -55.03
CA LEU A 170 31.95 37.50 -54.54
C LEU A 170 33.26 37.68 -55.33
N ARG A 171 33.18 37.86 -56.65
CA ARG A 171 34.36 38.11 -57.50
C ARG A 171 35.06 39.41 -57.13
N ASN A 172 34.30 40.47 -56.84
CA ASN A 172 34.87 41.75 -56.41
C ASN A 172 35.50 41.68 -55.01
N ALA A 173 34.89 40.93 -54.09
CA ALA A 173 35.46 40.70 -52.76
C ALA A 173 36.80 39.94 -52.83
N VAL A 174 36.88 38.90 -53.67
CA VAL A 174 38.14 38.15 -53.89
C VAL A 174 39.22 39.05 -54.50
N ALA A 175 38.87 39.92 -55.45
CA ALA A 175 39.83 40.87 -56.05
C ALA A 175 40.37 41.87 -55.02
N MET A 176 39.53 42.38 -54.11
CA MET A 176 39.96 43.27 -53.02
C MET A 176 40.91 42.57 -52.05
N ILE A 177 40.60 41.33 -51.65
CA ILE A 177 41.48 40.55 -50.76
C ILE A 177 42.83 40.27 -51.44
N ALA A 178 42.82 39.93 -52.73
CA ALA A 178 44.04 39.73 -53.50
C ALA A 178 44.89 41.01 -53.60
N ALA A 179 44.26 42.17 -53.82
CA ALA A 179 44.97 43.45 -53.86
C ALA A 179 45.61 43.81 -52.50
N VAL A 180 44.91 43.56 -51.39
CA VAL A 180 45.45 43.76 -50.05
C VAL A 180 46.62 42.80 -49.79
N ALA A 181 46.48 41.53 -50.16
CA ALA A 181 47.57 40.56 -50.01
C ALA A 181 48.80 40.95 -50.83
N LEU A 182 48.61 41.42 -52.07
CA LEU A 182 49.69 41.90 -52.93
C LEU A 182 50.36 43.16 -52.35
N PHE A 183 49.58 44.07 -51.76
CA PHE A 183 50.10 45.24 -51.06
C PHE A 183 51.03 44.86 -49.89
N PHE A 184 50.63 43.87 -49.07
CA PHE A 184 51.47 43.37 -47.99
C PHE A 184 52.70 42.59 -48.49
N PHE A 185 52.59 41.89 -49.62
CA PHE A 185 53.69 41.10 -50.18
C PHE A 185 54.74 41.95 -50.92
N MET A 186 54.32 43.07 -51.52
CA MET A 186 55.21 44.02 -52.20
C MET A 186 55.72 45.15 -51.31
N SER A 187 55.23 45.27 -50.07
CA SER A 187 55.78 46.24 -49.13
C SER A 187 57.14 45.75 -48.63
N THR A 188 58.21 46.46 -49.03
CA THR A 188 59.57 46.23 -48.52
C THR A 188 59.57 46.26 -46.99
N PRO A 189 60.25 45.32 -46.30
CA PRO A 189 60.24 45.27 -44.85
C PRO A 189 60.88 46.54 -44.27
N VAL A 190 60.13 47.27 -43.43
CA VAL A 190 60.66 48.39 -42.65
C VAL A 190 61.50 47.80 -41.51
N GLU A 191 62.81 47.96 -41.58
CA GLU A 191 63.70 47.60 -40.47
C GLU A 191 63.40 48.49 -39.25
N ASN A 192 63.38 47.85 -38.07
CA ASN A 192 62.77 48.33 -36.84
C ASN A 192 63.26 49.73 -36.39
N THR A 193 62.37 50.70 -36.36
CA THR A 193 62.57 51.94 -35.60
C THR A 193 62.53 51.63 -34.10
N TYR A 194 63.52 52.13 -33.36
CA TYR A 194 63.65 51.97 -31.90
C TYR A 194 62.34 52.34 -31.17
N ILE A 195 61.83 51.40 -30.36
CA ILE A 195 60.66 51.61 -29.52
C ILE A 195 61.11 52.36 -28.26
N GLU A 196 60.89 53.68 -28.21
CA GLU A 196 60.89 54.40 -26.94
C GLU A 196 59.73 53.89 -26.07
N LYS A 197 60.08 53.31 -24.91
CA LYS A 197 59.12 52.87 -23.89
C LYS A 197 58.57 54.08 -23.13
N GLY A 198 57.72 54.87 -23.79
CA GLY A 198 56.88 55.88 -23.16
C GLY A 198 55.55 55.28 -22.71
N ASN A 199 55.24 55.36 -21.42
CA ASN A 199 54.02 54.81 -20.84
C ASN A 199 52.84 55.77 -21.08
N TYR A 200 52.06 55.54 -22.14
CA TYR A 200 50.97 56.44 -22.63
C TYR A 200 49.72 56.55 -21.72
N ALA A 201 49.80 56.10 -20.47
CA ALA A 201 48.71 56.15 -19.50
C ALA A 201 49.12 56.85 -18.20
N ARG A 202 49.78 58.02 -18.30
CA ARG A 202 50.05 58.88 -17.13
C ARG A 202 49.45 60.27 -17.34
N LEU A 203 48.45 60.59 -16.53
CA LEU A 203 47.68 61.84 -16.55
C LEU A 203 48.31 62.98 -15.73
N LEU A 204 49.59 62.86 -15.33
CA LEU A 204 50.29 63.92 -14.58
C LEU A 204 51.74 64.07 -15.09
N PRO A 205 52.20 65.30 -15.42
CA PRO A 205 53.58 65.57 -15.81
C PRO A 205 54.55 65.35 -14.64
N THR A 206 55.65 64.65 -14.89
CA THR A 206 56.71 64.34 -13.90
C THR A 206 57.49 65.56 -13.42
N ASP A 207 57.39 66.69 -14.12
CA ASP A 207 58.07 67.95 -13.75
C ASP A 207 57.51 68.59 -12.46
N LEU A 208 56.29 68.24 -12.06
CA LEU A 208 55.68 68.74 -10.82
C LEU A 208 56.22 68.03 -9.57
N PHE A 209 56.56 66.74 -9.68
CA PHE A 209 57.06 65.98 -8.54
C PHE A 209 58.54 66.23 -8.28
N GLU A 210 59.35 66.45 -9.32
CA GLU A 210 60.77 66.78 -9.18
C GLU A 210 61.00 68.14 -8.49
N LYS A 211 60.00 69.05 -8.55
CA LYS A 211 60.04 70.38 -7.95
C LYS A 211 59.53 70.41 -6.51
N ILE A 212 58.72 69.42 -6.11
CA ILE A 212 58.28 69.21 -4.72
C ILE A 212 59.36 68.45 -3.94
N GLU A 213 60.06 67.53 -4.58
CA GLU A 213 61.15 66.75 -3.97
C GLU A 213 62.36 67.61 -3.57
N LYS A 214 62.63 68.69 -4.31
CA LYS A 214 63.73 69.64 -4.00
C LYS A 214 63.37 70.68 -2.93
N GLN A 215 62.13 70.66 -2.40
CA GLN A 215 61.64 71.70 -1.50
C GLN A 215 60.75 71.15 -0.36
N SER A 216 61.26 70.21 0.43
CA SER A 216 60.76 70.01 1.80
C SER A 216 61.81 69.32 2.67
N VAL A 217 62.54 70.14 3.43
CA VAL A 217 63.38 69.76 4.56
C VAL A 217 62.48 69.42 5.75
N ALA A 218 62.76 68.29 6.39
CA ALA A 218 62.47 67.91 7.78
C ALA A 218 61.05 68.15 8.34
N MET A 219 60.38 67.08 8.78
CA MET A 219 60.25 66.75 10.22
C MET A 219 59.20 65.65 10.44
N THR A 220 59.74 64.45 10.66
CA THR A 220 59.33 63.32 11.52
C THR A 220 57.86 62.90 11.77
N PRO A 221 57.63 61.59 11.97
CA PRO A 221 56.34 60.92 11.81
C PRO A 221 55.66 60.60 13.15
N VAL A 222 54.37 60.25 13.13
CA VAL A 222 53.87 59.15 13.98
C VAL A 222 52.89 58.29 13.17
N MET A 223 53.24 57.01 13.17
CA MET A 223 52.61 55.84 12.58
C MET A 223 51.16 55.62 13.06
N LEU A 224 50.39 54.84 12.31
CA LEU A 224 49.92 53.51 12.76
C LEU A 224 49.46 52.65 11.57
N LYS A 225 50.23 51.57 11.36
CA LYS A 225 49.91 50.20 10.85
C LYS A 225 48.41 49.90 10.68
N SER A 226 47.93 49.11 9.70
CA SER A 226 48.44 47.99 8.87
C SER A 226 47.33 47.66 7.83
N VAL A 227 47.51 47.45 6.51
CA VAL A 227 48.20 46.38 5.74
C VAL A 227 47.80 44.98 6.23
N ASP A 228 47.32 44.01 5.44
CA ASP A 228 47.00 43.89 4.02
C ASP A 228 46.28 42.54 3.80
N ALA A 229 45.60 42.45 2.66
CA ALA A 229 45.57 41.36 1.68
C ALA A 229 45.36 39.86 2.06
N ILE A 230 44.38 39.31 1.33
CA ILE A 230 44.10 37.92 0.89
C ILE A 230 45.31 37.44 0.00
N PRO A 231 45.69 36.14 -0.27
CA PRO A 231 44.82 35.05 -0.79
C PRO A 231 45.28 33.55 -0.68
N GLN A 232 44.46 32.70 -1.33
CA GLN A 232 44.44 31.25 -1.62
C GLN A 232 45.77 30.47 -1.85
N THR A 233 45.86 29.17 -1.46
CA THR A 233 45.98 27.96 -2.35
C THR A 233 46.16 26.60 -1.60
N LYS A 234 45.83 25.51 -2.32
CA LYS A 234 45.70 24.03 -2.08
C LYS A 234 47.01 23.26 -1.69
N PRO A 235 47.16 21.92 -1.85
CA PRO A 235 46.45 20.68 -1.37
C PRO A 235 47.42 19.61 -0.77
N ALA A 236 46.96 18.49 -0.18
CA ALA A 236 47.65 17.16 -0.27
C ALA A 236 46.96 16.01 0.51
N THR A 237 47.21 14.81 -0.04
CA THR A 237 46.86 13.41 0.28
C THR A 237 47.39 12.80 1.58
N ALA A 238 46.71 11.78 2.17
CA ALA A 238 47.22 10.40 2.39
C ALA A 238 46.49 9.55 3.47
N LYS A 239 45.99 8.38 3.03
CA LYS A 239 46.00 6.99 3.58
C LYS A 239 45.91 6.67 5.11
N LYS A 240 44.90 5.80 5.36
CA LYS A 240 44.88 4.47 6.05
C LYS A 240 44.90 4.32 7.58
N LYS A 241 43.84 3.59 8.04
CA LYS A 241 43.77 2.49 9.05
C LYS A 241 44.06 2.86 10.51
N SER A 242 43.55 2.20 11.55
CA SER A 242 42.41 1.32 11.84
C SER A 242 42.48 1.05 13.36
N SER A 243 41.39 0.54 13.94
CA SER A 243 41.34 -0.26 15.19
C SER A 243 41.24 0.52 16.52
N THR A 244 40.14 0.41 17.28
CA THR A 244 39.79 -0.68 18.27
C THR A 244 40.23 -0.19 19.68
N VAL A 245 39.49 -0.15 20.80
CA VAL A 245 38.20 -0.73 21.23
C VAL A 245 37.90 -0.31 22.70
N ARG A 246 36.61 -0.27 23.10
CA ARG A 246 36.01 -0.47 24.46
C ARG A 246 36.38 0.53 25.58
N LYS A 247 35.55 0.86 26.59
CA LYS A 247 34.45 0.21 27.34
C LYS A 247 33.66 1.35 28.04
N ALA A 248 32.32 1.40 27.97
CA ALA A 248 31.35 0.88 28.96
C ALA A 248 31.08 1.76 30.21
N SER A 249 29.76 1.93 30.47
CA SER A 249 29.11 1.92 31.81
C SER A 249 29.07 3.28 32.56
N VAL A 250 28.03 3.75 33.27
CA VAL A 250 26.69 3.28 33.68
C VAL A 250 26.01 4.46 34.42
N VAL A 251 24.68 4.57 34.30
CA VAL A 251 23.67 5.00 35.29
C VAL A 251 23.82 6.34 36.04
N LYS A 252 22.73 7.13 36.02
CA LYS A 252 22.39 8.10 37.08
C LYS A 252 21.32 7.51 38.03
N PRO A 253 21.42 7.69 39.36
CA PRO A 253 20.49 7.12 40.35
C PRO A 253 19.52 8.15 41.01
N VAL A 254 18.46 7.60 41.63
CA VAL A 254 17.88 7.86 43.00
C VAL A 254 17.32 9.28 43.28
N ALA A 255 16.01 9.50 43.44
CA ALA A 255 15.03 9.10 44.48
C ALA A 255 14.99 10.06 45.72
N VAL A 256 13.82 10.69 45.97
CA VAL A 256 12.88 10.44 47.11
C VAL A 256 13.31 11.16 48.41
N LYS A 257 12.51 12.01 49.08
CA LYS A 257 11.42 11.72 50.07
C LYS A 257 10.98 13.09 50.69
N GLU A 258 9.78 13.34 51.20
CA GLU A 258 9.27 12.98 52.55
C GLU A 258 7.75 13.39 52.66
N VAL A 259 6.79 12.52 53.08
CA VAL A 259 6.33 12.14 54.46
C VAL A 259 5.37 13.22 55.05
N LYS A 260 4.23 13.02 55.73
CA LYS A 260 3.44 11.96 56.44
C LYS A 260 1.96 12.46 56.44
N VAL A 261 0.90 11.65 56.62
CA VAL A 261 0.30 11.28 57.94
C VAL A 261 -0.75 10.15 57.72
N ASN A 262 -0.67 9.09 58.54
CA ASN A 262 -1.71 8.07 58.84
C ASN A 262 -2.51 8.53 60.09
N GLN A 263 -3.79 8.22 60.36
CA GLN A 263 -4.42 6.94 60.80
C GLN A 263 -5.89 7.25 61.36
N PRO A 264 -6.76 6.34 61.87
CA PRO A 264 -7.70 5.40 61.19
C PRO A 264 -9.18 5.30 61.75
N GLU A 265 -9.98 4.35 61.19
CA GLU A 265 -11.23 3.65 61.69
C GLU A 265 -12.57 4.45 61.79
N LYS A 266 -13.81 3.96 61.54
CA LYS A 266 -14.44 2.63 61.32
C LYS A 266 -15.89 2.77 60.73
N THR A 267 -16.30 1.80 59.90
CA THR A 267 -17.67 1.26 59.62
C THR A 267 -18.89 2.14 59.24
N MET A 268 -19.46 1.92 58.05
CA MET A 268 -20.74 1.17 57.82
C MET A 268 -21.05 1.01 56.32
N LYS A 269 -21.58 -0.16 55.95
CA LYS A 269 -21.91 -0.64 54.59
C LYS A 269 -23.06 0.16 53.94
N ALA A 270 -22.97 0.42 52.63
CA ALA A 270 -24.12 0.45 51.71
C ALA A 270 -23.69 0.26 50.24
N THR A 271 -24.07 -0.90 49.70
CA THR A 271 -24.40 -1.22 48.29
C THR A 271 -23.38 -0.93 47.18
N GLU A 272 -22.60 -1.96 46.87
CA GLU A 272 -21.81 -2.07 45.62
C GLU A 272 -22.73 -2.04 44.39
N THR A 273 -22.60 -0.98 43.59
CA THR A 273 -23.03 -1.00 42.19
C THR A 273 -21.82 -1.45 41.38
N LYS A 274 -21.77 -2.73 40.99
CA LYS A 274 -20.76 -3.23 40.05
C LYS A 274 -20.95 -2.53 38.71
N VAL A 275 -20.01 -1.67 38.35
CA VAL A 275 -19.85 -1.14 36.99
C VAL A 275 -19.44 -2.32 36.12
N VAL A 276 -20.40 -2.86 35.37
CA VAL A 276 -20.13 -3.81 34.29
C VAL A 276 -19.36 -3.05 33.22
N GLU A 277 -18.09 -3.41 33.01
CA GLU A 277 -17.33 -2.98 31.83
C GLU A 277 -18.06 -3.47 30.58
N LYS A 278 -18.78 -2.56 29.90
CA LYS A 278 -19.39 -2.87 28.60
C LYS A 278 -18.26 -3.15 27.60
N THR A 279 -18.11 -4.42 27.24
CA THR A 279 -17.31 -4.84 26.08
C THR A 279 -18.06 -4.47 24.81
N PHE A 280 -17.44 -3.64 23.98
CA PHE A 280 -17.98 -3.23 22.68
C PHE A 280 -17.18 -3.95 21.59
N PRO A 281 -17.67 -5.06 21.02
CA PRO A 281 -16.94 -5.87 20.05
C PRO A 281 -16.86 -5.23 18.66
N TYR A 282 -17.70 -4.26 18.33
CA TYR A 282 -17.70 -3.62 17.01
C TYR A 282 -17.16 -2.19 17.09
N HIS A 283 -16.19 -1.86 16.25
CA HIS A 283 -15.54 -0.56 16.20
C HIS A 283 -15.59 0.02 14.79
N ILE A 284 -15.98 1.29 14.64
CA ILE A 284 -15.98 1.97 13.35
C ILE A 284 -14.65 2.71 13.18
N ILE A 285 -13.83 2.25 12.24
CA ILE A 285 -12.49 2.75 11.97
C ILE A 285 -12.52 3.76 10.84
N ILE A 286 -11.88 4.90 11.04
CA ILE A 286 -11.76 5.96 10.04
C ILE A 286 -10.37 6.02 9.39
N ALA A 287 -9.32 5.60 10.11
CA ALA A 287 -7.95 5.65 9.63
C ALA A 287 -7.07 4.61 10.32
N SER A 288 -6.01 4.18 9.64
CA SER A 288 -4.91 3.41 10.22
C SER A 288 -3.62 4.19 10.04
N VAL A 289 -2.89 4.42 11.13
CA VAL A 289 -1.70 5.27 11.18
C VAL A 289 -0.52 4.45 11.69
N ALA A 290 0.70 4.80 11.27
CA ALA A 290 1.92 4.09 11.69
C ALA A 290 2.41 4.51 13.09
N ASN A 291 2.11 5.73 13.51
CA ASN A 291 2.58 6.31 14.77
C ASN A 291 1.45 6.44 15.79
N THR A 292 1.73 6.14 17.06
CA THR A 292 0.77 6.29 18.17
C THR A 292 0.38 7.75 18.42
N LYS A 293 1.36 8.65 18.35
CA LYS A 293 1.16 10.09 18.59
C LYS A 293 0.21 10.74 17.58
N ASP A 294 0.33 10.37 16.30
CA ASP A 294 -0.52 10.89 15.23
C ASP A 294 -1.95 10.33 15.35
N ALA A 295 -2.10 9.08 15.77
CA ALA A 295 -3.39 8.46 16.05
C ALA A 295 -4.10 9.13 17.24
N GLU A 296 -3.37 9.49 18.29
CA GLU A 296 -3.91 10.23 19.45
C GLU A 296 -4.34 11.65 19.08
N ALA A 297 -3.55 12.35 18.26
CA ALA A 297 -3.91 13.68 17.74
C ALA A 297 -5.21 13.63 16.92
N MET A 298 -5.33 12.64 16.03
CA MET A 298 -6.55 12.43 15.22
C MET A 298 -7.76 12.07 16.09
N ALA A 299 -7.59 11.23 17.11
CA ALA A 299 -8.65 10.93 18.08
C ALA A 299 -9.07 12.18 18.88
N GLY A 300 -8.12 13.07 19.21
CA GLY A 300 -8.40 14.36 19.84
C GLY A 300 -9.20 15.31 18.95
N GLU A 301 -8.85 15.39 17.67
CA GLU A 301 -9.59 16.20 16.68
C GLU A 301 -11.03 15.69 16.50
N LEU A 302 -11.22 14.37 16.44
CA LEU A 302 -12.56 13.77 16.37
C LEU A 302 -13.40 14.08 17.61
N LYS A 303 -12.79 14.07 18.80
CA LYS A 303 -13.47 14.48 20.04
C LYS A 303 -13.86 15.95 20.01
N ALA A 304 -13.00 16.82 19.48
CA ALA A 304 -13.30 18.24 19.29
C ALA A 304 -14.44 18.48 18.29
N LYS A 305 -14.57 17.60 17.28
CA LYS A 305 -15.68 17.58 16.31
C LYS A 305 -16.98 17.00 16.86
N GLY A 306 -17.01 16.55 18.11
CA GLY A 306 -18.21 16.04 18.79
C GLY A 306 -18.32 14.51 18.90
N TYR A 307 -17.33 13.76 18.39
CA TYR A 307 -17.32 12.30 18.49
C TYR A 307 -16.65 11.85 19.79
N THR A 308 -17.42 11.82 20.88
CA THR A 308 -16.94 11.44 22.23
C THR A 308 -16.46 9.98 22.33
N GLY A 309 -16.96 9.11 21.44
CA GLY A 309 -16.58 7.70 21.35
C GLY A 309 -15.25 7.41 20.65
N ALA A 310 -14.51 8.44 20.21
CA ALA A 310 -13.28 8.24 19.46
C ALA A 310 -12.14 7.67 20.33
N ARG A 311 -11.52 6.59 19.87
CA ARG A 311 -10.48 5.85 20.60
C ARG A 311 -9.43 5.27 19.65
N VAL A 312 -8.19 5.23 20.12
CA VAL A 312 -7.10 4.53 19.41
C VAL A 312 -7.12 3.04 19.76
N LEU A 313 -7.09 2.18 18.75
CA LEU A 313 -7.07 0.73 18.85
C LEU A 313 -5.77 0.19 18.26
N THR A 314 -5.02 -0.57 19.05
CA THR A 314 -3.81 -1.27 18.60
C THR A 314 -4.13 -2.75 18.45
N GLY A 315 -3.86 -3.32 17.27
CA GLY A 315 -4.09 -4.74 16.96
C GLY A 315 -3.37 -5.15 15.67
N ASP A 316 -2.85 -6.38 15.60
CA ASP A 316 -2.11 -6.92 14.44
C ASP A 316 -0.91 -6.07 13.99
N GLY A 317 -0.22 -5.41 14.94
CA GLY A 317 0.90 -4.50 14.63
C GLY A 317 0.50 -3.20 13.92
N LYS A 318 -0.80 -2.91 13.78
CA LYS A 318 -1.33 -1.67 13.19
C LYS A 318 -2.06 -0.84 14.24
N ILE A 319 -1.90 0.48 14.16
CA ILE A 319 -2.62 1.44 15.00
C ILE A 319 -3.79 1.99 14.18
N ARG A 320 -4.99 1.90 14.73
CA ARG A 320 -6.24 2.29 14.08
C ARG A 320 -6.96 3.32 14.93
N VAL A 321 -7.61 4.28 14.29
CA VAL A 321 -8.41 5.32 14.96
C VAL A 321 -9.87 4.97 14.76
N SER A 322 -10.54 4.63 15.87
CA SER A 322 -11.98 4.40 15.93
C SER A 322 -12.71 5.71 16.24
N ILE A 323 -13.84 5.95 15.58
CA ILE A 323 -14.72 7.09 15.85
C ILE A 323 -15.81 6.76 16.88
N MET A 324 -16.22 5.49 16.95
CA MET A 324 -17.22 4.99 17.90
C MET A 324 -17.12 3.46 18.02
N SER A 325 -17.61 2.95 19.16
CA SER A 325 -17.68 1.52 19.44
C SER A 325 -19.12 1.15 19.80
N CYS A 326 -19.62 0.07 19.20
CA CYS A 326 -20.99 -0.39 19.29
C CYS A 326 -21.02 -1.81 19.89
N ALA A 327 -22.11 -2.13 20.60
CA ALA A 327 -22.32 -3.45 21.17
C ALA A 327 -22.85 -4.43 20.10
N ASP A 328 -23.75 -3.94 19.23
CA ASP A 328 -24.44 -4.73 18.23
C ASP A 328 -23.95 -4.43 16.81
N ARG A 329 -23.83 -5.48 15.99
CA ARG A 329 -23.36 -5.39 14.60
C ARG A 329 -24.29 -4.56 13.71
N GLU A 330 -25.60 -4.71 13.91
CA GLU A 330 -26.61 -3.98 13.13
C GLU A 330 -26.55 -2.49 13.42
N ASP A 331 -26.33 -2.12 14.67
CA ASP A 331 -26.20 -0.73 15.07
C ASP A 331 -24.92 -0.10 14.50
N ALA A 332 -23.81 -0.85 14.55
CA ALA A 332 -22.56 -0.44 13.91
C ALA A 332 -22.72 -0.21 12.39
N ASN A 333 -23.47 -1.07 11.69
CA ASN A 333 -23.74 -0.91 10.26
C ASN A 333 -24.60 0.33 9.95
N ARG A 334 -25.67 0.55 10.72
CA ARG A 334 -26.51 1.76 10.56
C ARG A 334 -25.70 3.04 10.77
N GLN A 335 -24.86 3.05 11.81
CA GLN A 335 -24.01 4.21 12.11
C GLN A 335 -22.92 4.41 11.05
N LEU A 336 -22.34 3.33 10.51
CA LEU A 336 -21.36 3.38 9.43
C LEU A 336 -21.94 3.98 8.14
N LEU A 337 -23.15 3.58 7.75
CA LEU A 337 -23.81 4.11 6.55
C LEU A 337 -24.08 5.60 6.68
N LYS A 338 -24.61 6.06 7.82
CA LYS A 338 -24.79 7.49 8.12
C LYS A 338 -23.47 8.24 8.11
N LEU A 339 -22.39 7.64 8.62
CA LEU A 339 -21.08 8.27 8.63
C LEU A 339 -20.52 8.51 7.21
N ARG A 340 -20.77 7.56 6.31
CA ARG A 340 -20.29 7.60 4.91
C ARG A 340 -21.02 8.62 4.02
N GLU A 341 -22.16 9.16 4.48
CA GLU A 341 -22.83 10.29 3.81
C GLU A 341 -21.96 11.56 3.87
N ASN A 342 -21.08 11.67 4.87
CA ASN A 342 -20.10 12.75 4.94
C ASN A 342 -18.85 12.39 4.12
N GLU A 343 -18.45 13.28 3.20
CA GLU A 343 -17.27 13.07 2.34
C GLU A 343 -15.98 12.82 3.14
N ALA A 344 -15.85 13.40 4.32
CA ALA A 344 -14.69 13.22 5.19
C ALA A 344 -14.50 11.78 5.70
N TYR A 345 -15.58 10.98 5.73
CA TYR A 345 -15.58 9.63 6.30
C TYR A 345 -16.09 8.55 5.34
N LYS A 346 -16.10 8.84 4.03
CA LYS A 346 -16.52 7.90 2.97
C LYS A 346 -15.78 6.56 3.03
N ASN A 347 -14.51 6.59 3.45
CA ASN A 347 -13.65 5.42 3.54
C ASN A 347 -13.69 4.70 4.88
N ALA A 348 -14.57 5.07 5.82
CA ALA A 348 -14.67 4.37 7.09
C ALA A 348 -15.11 2.90 6.91
N TRP A 349 -14.64 2.01 7.78
CA TRP A 349 -15.02 0.59 7.78
C TRP A 349 -15.22 0.08 9.22
N MET A 350 -15.95 -1.03 9.37
CA MET A 350 -16.17 -1.67 10.66
C MET A 350 -15.09 -2.72 10.93
N LEU A 351 -14.61 -2.78 12.17
CA LEU A 351 -13.74 -3.81 12.71
C LEU A 351 -14.47 -4.53 13.84
N ALA A 352 -14.65 -5.85 13.72
CA ALA A 352 -15.12 -6.69 14.82
C ALA A 352 -13.91 -7.24 15.59
N LYS A 353 -13.94 -7.19 16.92
CA LYS A 353 -12.86 -7.61 17.81
C LYS A 353 -13.35 -8.57 18.88
#